data_AF-A0A656HCA8-F1
#
_entry.id   AF-A0A656HCA8-F1
#
_cell.length_a   1.000
_cell.length_b   1.000
_cell.length_c   1.000
_cell.angle_alpha   90.00
_cell.angle_beta   90.00
_cell.angle_gamma   90.00
#
_symmetry.space_group_name_H-M   'P 1'
#
loop_
_entity.id
_entity.type
_entity.pdbx_description
1 polymer ?
#
loop_
_entity_poly.entity_id
_entity_poly.type
_entity_poly.pdbx_seq_one_letter_code
_entity_poly.pdbx_strand_id
1 'polypeptide(L)'
;MPSHQPIFVEPFDWAVIRLASLQCEKNKPGRLLFATVTLLTPERPPPTKLMPKKPLDKQPLKNKGGTVFFRSVLLKASEAVEWYRSLNNESSKTPLPSLVNHQNKKLDNIELKTPDLIDDPLWPELGLPLKGWLSSNIFDETNPCPFLGTVFSRVHRRFGNDSGFELFLDDAQALTFIERRLHIDLKDYPEYLGSAVLVVPSPIIQKINNFMIPATETTGERIFHHITPYPNQTLDSLKITFFDKQAGLLSNFTTIDVPEDGIIDIDKGRCTGQYGYAITHPQHGILYYSAPKGFLREMHFQSHIVTEHREVIAPESDSPKAANTRYTVSRSHPMSKRVIGKTSIQNVNARVGQAVRNREILVEAKRYHQYWFEPGQREIAAKLLRELIGKAQKKLLIADPYFGALQVPQFLYAVRMSQVKITVLTSRLAFETSKEICDETKQSTQTLKQKLAMLDHSVVQLKELGNPDCEVLVMTGKPPKLHDRFLCIDDNIWLIGSSLNAIGDRAAIMMKLPDPKPVSTSLQDILANAVPYKIQYREYYPEVKPEGDDDDPQT
;
A
#
# COMPACT_ATOMS: atom_id res chain seq x y z
N MET A 1 39.32 5.84 26.97
CA MET A 1 38.16 6.55 27.56
C MET A 1 37.18 5.47 27.97
N PRO A 2 36.82 5.32 29.26
CA PRO A 2 35.85 4.31 29.65
C PRO A 2 34.54 4.64 28.91
N SER A 3 34.02 3.67 28.15
CA SER A 3 32.78 3.84 27.41
C SER A 3 31.64 4.00 28.41
N HIS A 4 31.28 5.24 28.74
CA HIS A 4 30.03 5.49 29.45
C HIS A 4 28.90 4.94 28.59
N GLN A 5 28.26 3.87 29.09
CA GLN A 5 27.09 3.32 28.45
C GLN A 5 26.00 4.40 28.41
N PRO A 6 25.17 4.45 27.36
CA PRO A 6 24.09 5.41 27.30
C PRO A 6 23.15 5.25 28.49
N ILE A 7 22.75 6.36 29.10
CA ILE A 7 21.85 6.41 30.28
C ILE A 7 20.55 5.64 30.05
N PHE A 8 20.05 5.58 28.80
CA PHE A 8 18.81 4.84 28.49
C PHE A 8 18.92 3.32 28.69
N VAL A 9 20.12 2.75 28.85
CA VAL A 9 20.32 1.30 29.03
C VAL A 9 20.15 0.88 30.50
N GLU A 10 20.48 1.76 31.43
CA GLU A 10 20.49 1.50 32.88
C GLU A 10 19.20 0.89 33.43
N PRO A 11 17.99 1.28 32.97
CA PRO A 11 16.73 0.72 33.49
C PRO A 11 16.43 -0.72 33.04
N PHE A 12 17.27 -1.33 32.20
CA PHE A 12 16.99 -2.62 31.58
C PHE A 12 18.03 -3.67 31.98
N ASP A 13 17.55 -4.83 32.44
CA ASP A 13 18.45 -5.94 32.81
C ASP A 13 18.88 -6.78 31.61
N TRP A 14 17.95 -7.03 30.69
CA TRP A 14 18.08 -8.04 29.64
C TRP A 14 17.69 -7.48 28.27
N ALA A 15 18.25 -8.10 27.24
CA ALA A 15 17.92 -7.83 25.85
C ALA A 15 17.90 -9.12 25.03
N VAL A 16 17.02 -9.15 24.02
CA VAL A 16 16.95 -10.25 23.05
C VAL A 16 17.48 -9.76 21.72
N ILE A 17 18.48 -10.47 21.21
CA ILE A 17 18.99 -10.30 19.85
C ILE A 17 18.27 -11.30 18.96
N ARG A 18 17.75 -10.85 17.83
CA ARG A 18 17.32 -11.71 16.72
C ARG A 18 18.20 -11.39 15.53
N LEU A 19 18.99 -12.37 15.11
CA LEU A 19 19.98 -12.24 14.05
C LEU A 19 19.60 -13.15 12.89
N ALA A 20 19.49 -12.57 11.70
CA ALA A 20 19.48 -13.30 10.45
C ALA A 20 20.77 -13.05 9.66
N SER A 21 21.31 -14.11 9.07
CA SER A 21 22.48 -14.05 8.21
C SER A 21 22.31 -14.88 6.94
N LEU A 22 22.92 -14.44 5.85
CA LEU A 22 22.95 -15.13 4.57
C LEU A 22 24.34 -15.71 4.33
N GLN A 23 24.42 -17.02 4.14
CA GLN A 23 25.64 -17.72 3.76
C GLN A 23 25.53 -18.20 2.31
N CYS A 24 26.23 -17.55 1.39
CA CYS A 24 26.23 -17.92 -0.02
C CYS A 24 27.09 -19.17 -0.31
N GLU A 25 28.15 -19.38 0.48
CA GLU A 25 29.08 -20.50 0.30
C GLU A 25 29.25 -21.31 1.60
N LYS A 26 29.29 -22.64 1.47
CA LYS A 26 29.52 -23.52 2.63
C LYS A 26 30.86 -23.19 3.30
N ASN A 27 30.85 -23.18 4.63
CA ASN A 27 32.02 -22.91 5.49
C ASN A 27 32.62 -21.50 5.39
N LYS A 28 32.03 -20.57 4.64
CA LYS A 28 32.36 -19.14 4.74
C LYS A 28 31.51 -18.45 5.80
N PRO A 29 31.99 -17.38 6.45
CA PRO A 29 31.19 -16.63 7.40
C PRO A 29 29.93 -16.07 6.73
N GLY A 30 28.81 -16.14 7.44
CA GLY A 30 27.55 -15.55 6.98
C GLY A 30 27.66 -14.03 6.92
N ARG A 31 26.95 -13.42 5.99
CA ARG A 31 26.76 -11.97 5.91
C ARG A 31 25.54 -11.57 6.72
N LEU A 32 25.61 -10.47 7.47
CA LEU A 32 24.46 -9.86 8.14
C LEU A 32 23.36 -9.63 7.12
N LEU A 33 22.19 -10.22 7.34
CA LEU A 33 20.99 -9.98 6.53
C LEU A 33 20.14 -8.91 7.21
N PHE A 34 19.80 -9.12 8.49
CA PHE A 34 19.13 -8.15 9.33
C PHE A 34 19.26 -8.56 10.81
N ALA A 35 19.36 -7.60 11.72
CA ALA A 35 19.34 -7.87 13.15
C ALA A 35 18.47 -6.89 13.94
N THR A 36 17.82 -7.39 15.00
CA THR A 36 17.16 -6.55 16.01
C THR A 36 17.75 -6.85 17.38
N VAL A 37 18.01 -5.81 18.16
CA VAL A 37 18.37 -5.87 19.58
C VAL A 37 17.24 -5.21 20.34
N THR A 38 16.48 -5.98 21.10
CA THR A 38 15.30 -5.48 21.83
C THR A 38 15.57 -5.54 23.32
N LEU A 39 15.66 -4.38 23.98
CA LEU A 39 15.71 -4.33 25.44
C LEU A 39 14.36 -4.80 26.01
N LEU A 40 14.40 -5.62 27.06
CA LEU A 40 13.20 -6.15 27.69
C LEU A 40 12.67 -5.16 28.73
N THR A 41 11.36 -4.94 28.75
CA THR A 41 10.71 -4.08 29.76
C THR A 41 11.00 -4.58 31.18
N PRO A 42 11.04 -3.70 32.20
CA PRO A 42 11.44 -4.06 33.57
C PRO A 42 10.63 -5.22 34.17
N GLU A 43 9.36 -5.36 33.80
CA GLU A 43 8.48 -6.43 34.28
C GLU A 43 8.72 -7.80 33.61
N ARG A 44 9.48 -7.83 32.51
CA ARG A 44 9.58 -9.02 31.66
C ARG A 44 10.77 -9.87 32.08
N PRO A 45 10.54 -11.06 32.69
CA PRO A 45 11.64 -11.93 33.06
C PRO A 45 12.39 -12.41 31.80
N PRO A 46 13.67 -12.78 31.94
CA PRO A 46 14.42 -13.40 30.85
C PRO A 46 13.65 -14.63 30.35
N PRO A 47 13.48 -14.81 29.03
CA PRO A 47 12.74 -15.95 28.45
C PRO A 47 13.53 -17.25 28.61
N THR A 48 13.64 -17.76 29.84
CA THR A 48 14.38 -18.97 30.20
C THR A 48 13.71 -20.27 29.75
N LYS A 49 12.37 -20.26 29.52
CA LYS A 49 11.58 -21.41 29.02
C LYS A 49 11.16 -21.31 27.54
N LEU A 50 11.40 -20.17 26.88
CA LEU A 50 10.92 -19.87 25.52
C LEU A 50 12.03 -19.88 24.45
N MET A 51 13.27 -20.19 24.83
CA MET A 51 14.33 -20.43 23.84
C MET A 51 13.93 -21.63 22.96
N PRO A 52 13.95 -21.51 21.63
CA PRO A 52 13.54 -22.59 20.75
C PRO A 52 14.35 -23.85 21.03
N LYS A 53 13.67 -25.01 21.06
CA LYS A 53 14.31 -26.34 21.24
C LYS A 53 15.46 -26.58 20.24
N LYS A 54 15.41 -25.89 19.09
CA LYS A 54 16.51 -25.83 18.12
C LYS A 54 17.27 -24.51 18.29
N PRO A 55 18.59 -24.54 18.52
CA PRO A 55 19.40 -23.33 18.74
C PRO A 55 19.65 -22.51 17.46
N LEU A 56 19.29 -23.03 16.29
CA LEU A 56 19.51 -22.42 14.98
C LEU A 56 18.44 -22.89 14.00
N ASP A 57 17.77 -21.96 13.35
CA ASP A 57 16.89 -22.23 12.21
C ASP A 57 17.61 -21.91 10.91
N LYS A 58 17.30 -22.64 9.84
CA LYS A 58 17.89 -22.43 8.51
C LYS A 58 16.89 -22.68 7.39
N GLN A 59 17.02 -21.91 6.32
CA GLN A 59 16.26 -22.04 5.08
C GLN A 59 17.24 -22.01 3.89
N PRO A 60 17.41 -23.12 3.15
CA PRO A 60 18.19 -23.11 1.92
C PRO A 60 17.48 -22.26 0.86
N LEU A 61 18.26 -21.49 0.09
CA LEU A 61 17.76 -20.77 -1.07
C LEU A 61 17.56 -21.73 -2.26
N LYS A 62 16.60 -21.39 -3.13
CA LYS A 62 16.44 -22.03 -4.44
C LYS A 62 17.74 -21.95 -5.26
N ASN A 63 17.88 -22.86 -6.22
CA ASN A 63 19.00 -22.89 -7.18
C ASN A 63 20.41 -22.93 -6.56
N LYS A 64 20.54 -23.48 -5.34
CA LYS A 64 21.81 -23.54 -4.58
C LYS A 64 22.43 -22.16 -4.30
N GLY A 65 21.61 -21.09 -4.22
CA GLY A 65 22.06 -19.71 -3.99
C GLY A 65 22.60 -19.41 -2.59
N GLY A 66 22.57 -20.38 -1.67
CA GLY A 66 23.05 -20.23 -0.29
C GLY A 66 22.08 -20.77 0.75
N THR A 67 22.25 -20.34 2.00
CA THR A 67 21.36 -20.66 3.11
C THR A 67 21.19 -19.44 4.01
N VAL A 68 19.95 -19.14 4.34
CA VAL A 68 19.58 -18.13 5.34
C VAL A 68 19.52 -18.80 6.70
N PHE A 69 20.16 -18.19 7.69
CA PHE A 69 20.16 -18.64 9.07
C PHE A 69 19.43 -17.64 9.95
N PHE A 70 18.77 -18.14 10.99
CA PHE A 70 18.15 -17.32 12.01
C PHE A 70 18.46 -17.86 13.40
N ARG A 71 18.74 -16.94 14.32
CA ARG A 71 18.92 -17.25 15.74
C ARG A 71 18.43 -16.13 16.64
N SER A 72 17.89 -16.51 17.80
CA SER A 72 17.58 -15.59 18.88
C SER A 72 18.49 -15.86 20.08
N VAL A 73 19.08 -14.82 20.66
CA VAL A 73 20.06 -14.91 21.75
C VAL A 73 19.70 -13.91 22.85
N LEU A 74 19.78 -14.35 24.11
CA LEU A 74 19.51 -13.53 25.29
C LEU A 74 20.83 -13.03 25.89
N LEU A 75 20.97 -11.71 26.03
CA LEU A 75 22.11 -11.06 26.66
C LEU A 75 21.65 -10.11 27.78
N LYS A 76 22.56 -9.74 28.68
CA LYS A 76 22.37 -8.54 29.53
C LYS A 76 22.23 -7.31 28.62
N ALA A 77 21.43 -6.34 29.04
CA ALA A 77 21.15 -5.17 28.20
C ALA A 77 22.43 -4.42 27.78
N SER A 78 23.34 -4.22 28.73
CA SER A 78 24.67 -3.64 28.50
C SER A 78 25.48 -4.39 27.44
N GLU A 79 25.65 -5.69 27.61
CA GLU A 79 26.39 -6.56 26.68
C GLU A 79 25.75 -6.60 25.29
N ALA A 80 24.42 -6.52 25.20
CA ALA A 80 23.70 -6.49 23.93
C ALA A 80 23.90 -5.16 23.18
N VAL A 81 23.95 -4.04 23.89
CA VAL A 81 24.26 -2.73 23.30
C VAL A 81 25.72 -2.66 22.88
N GLU A 82 26.64 -3.23 23.65
CA GLU A 82 28.05 -3.37 23.26
C GLU A 82 28.20 -4.20 21.98
N TRP A 83 27.53 -5.37 21.91
CA TRP A 83 27.49 -6.18 20.70
C TRP A 83 26.92 -5.38 19.52
N TYR A 84 25.80 -4.68 19.73
CA TYR A 84 25.17 -3.86 18.70
C TYR A 84 26.15 -2.83 18.13
N ARG A 85 26.94 -2.16 18.98
CA ARG A 85 27.94 -1.17 18.57
C ARG A 85 29.17 -1.79 17.91
N SER A 86 29.53 -3.02 18.27
CA SER A 86 30.67 -3.75 17.69
C SER A 86 30.53 -4.08 16.19
N LEU A 87 29.32 -3.98 15.61
CA LEU A 87 28.98 -4.39 14.23
C LEU A 87 29.62 -3.58 13.07
N ASN A 88 30.68 -2.80 13.30
CA ASN A 88 31.38 -2.05 12.24
C ASN A 88 32.86 -2.43 12.10
N ASN A 89 33.26 -3.56 12.67
CA ASN A 89 34.67 -3.97 12.69
C ASN A 89 34.92 -5.06 11.65
N GLU A 90 36.14 -5.11 11.10
CA GLU A 90 36.65 -6.23 10.26
C GLU A 90 36.61 -7.60 10.99
N SER A 91 36.22 -7.60 12.27
CA SER A 91 36.06 -8.78 13.12
C SER A 91 34.69 -8.80 13.83
N SER A 92 33.62 -8.32 13.18
CA SER A 92 32.25 -8.51 13.65
C SER A 92 31.98 -10.00 13.93
N LYS A 93 31.32 -10.28 15.06
CA LYS A 93 31.02 -11.65 15.50
C LYS A 93 29.55 -11.82 15.84
N THR A 94 29.10 -13.06 15.72
CA THR A 94 27.80 -13.50 16.26
C THR A 94 27.74 -13.28 17.78
N PRO A 95 26.57 -12.95 18.34
CA PRO A 95 26.43 -12.61 19.76
C PRO A 95 26.75 -13.81 20.65
N LEU A 96 27.36 -13.54 21.81
CA LEU A 96 27.63 -14.53 22.85
C LEU A 96 26.56 -14.40 23.95
N PRO A 97 25.70 -15.40 24.20
CA PRO A 97 24.72 -15.33 25.27
C PRO A 97 25.37 -15.18 26.65
N SER A 98 24.79 -14.32 27.50
CA SER A 98 25.28 -14.06 28.85
C SER A 98 25.07 -15.24 29.80
N LEU A 99 24.08 -16.10 29.52
CA LEU A 99 23.83 -17.31 30.28
C LEU A 99 24.70 -18.45 29.72
N VAL A 100 25.61 -18.98 30.54
CA VAL A 100 26.60 -20.00 30.14
C VAL A 100 25.95 -21.26 29.58
N ASN A 101 24.81 -21.69 30.14
CA ASN A 101 24.04 -22.84 29.68
C ASN A 101 23.40 -22.64 28.28
N HIS A 102 23.36 -21.40 27.76
CA HIS A 102 22.86 -21.09 26.42
C HIS A 102 24.00 -20.95 25.39
N GLN A 103 25.25 -21.05 25.82
CA GLN A 103 26.41 -20.92 24.93
C GLN A 103 26.65 -22.19 24.10
N ASN A 104 27.03 -21.98 22.85
CA ASN A 104 27.32 -22.99 21.84
C ASN A 104 28.56 -22.56 21.03
N LYS A 105 29.68 -23.24 21.27
CA LYS A 105 30.99 -22.94 20.64
C LYS A 105 30.98 -22.98 19.11
N LYS A 106 30.00 -23.64 18.47
CA LYS A 106 29.89 -23.71 17.01
C LYS A 106 29.14 -22.53 16.40
N LEU A 107 28.37 -21.79 17.21
CA LEU A 107 27.43 -20.77 16.76
C LEU A 107 27.69 -19.39 17.36
N ASP A 108 28.34 -19.32 18.52
CA ASP A 108 28.62 -18.10 19.25
C ASP A 108 30.03 -17.59 18.98
N ASN A 109 30.17 -16.26 18.97
CA ASN A 109 31.46 -15.59 18.83
C ASN A 109 32.23 -16.01 17.56
N ILE A 110 31.52 -16.51 16.54
CA ILE A 110 32.04 -16.81 15.20
C ILE A 110 31.95 -15.57 14.32
N GLU A 111 32.82 -15.48 13.33
CA GLU A 111 32.90 -14.37 12.38
C GLU A 111 31.57 -14.15 11.63
N LEU A 112 31.17 -12.89 11.53
CA LEU A 112 29.98 -12.41 10.85
C LEU A 112 30.39 -11.25 9.94
N LYS A 113 30.15 -11.37 8.64
CA LYS A 113 30.45 -10.28 7.70
C LYS A 113 29.38 -9.19 7.82
N THR A 114 29.77 -8.00 8.23
CA THR A 114 28.89 -6.83 8.30
C THR A 114 29.32 -5.81 7.24
N PRO A 115 28.38 -5.17 6.52
CA PRO A 115 28.73 -4.01 5.71
C PRO A 115 29.10 -2.83 6.62
N ASP A 116 29.63 -1.75 6.04
CA ASP A 116 29.78 -0.48 6.75
C ASP A 116 28.39 0.03 7.17
N LEU A 117 28.12 0.05 8.48
CA LEU A 117 26.84 0.54 8.99
C LEU A 117 26.91 2.01 9.33
N ILE A 118 25.89 2.74 8.90
CA ILE A 118 25.72 4.17 9.15
C ILE A 118 24.57 4.35 10.15
N ASP A 119 24.84 5.14 11.20
CA ASP A 119 23.86 5.45 12.25
C ASP A 119 22.80 6.44 11.74
N ASP A 120 21.52 6.14 11.98
CA ASP A 120 20.40 7.07 11.79
C ASP A 120 19.24 6.75 12.78
N PRO A 121 18.98 7.61 13.80
CA PRO A 121 19.66 8.89 14.08
C PRO A 121 21.12 8.70 14.55
N LEU A 122 21.86 9.80 14.78
CA LEU A 122 23.24 9.73 15.27
C LEU A 122 23.29 9.09 16.65
N TRP A 123 24.24 8.18 16.88
CA TRP A 123 24.42 7.57 18.20
C TRP A 123 24.84 8.59 19.26
N PRO A 124 24.30 8.54 20.51
CA PRO A 124 23.38 7.55 21.06
C PRO A 124 21.90 7.98 21.03
N GLU A 125 21.49 8.87 20.12
CA GLU A 125 20.10 9.32 20.05
C GLU A 125 19.16 8.18 19.66
N LEU A 126 17.92 8.26 20.16
CA LEU A 126 16.85 7.33 19.82
C LEU A 126 15.71 8.11 19.17
N GLY A 127 15.18 7.61 18.07
CA GLY A 127 14.02 8.18 17.39
C GLY A 127 12.73 7.43 17.74
N LEU A 128 11.61 8.14 17.88
CA LEU A 128 10.31 7.50 17.85
C LEU A 128 9.85 7.35 16.39
N PRO A 129 9.42 6.14 15.97
CA PRO A 129 8.85 5.96 14.65
C PRO A 129 7.51 6.69 14.57
N LEU A 130 7.44 7.71 13.72
CA LEU A 130 6.19 8.38 13.40
C LEU A 130 5.45 7.54 12.36
N LYS A 131 4.27 7.02 12.71
CA LYS A 131 3.32 6.50 11.72
C LYS A 131 2.80 7.68 10.89
N GLY A 132 2.55 7.47 9.60
CA GLY A 132 2.38 8.56 8.64
C GLY A 132 1.42 9.66 9.12
N TRP A 133 1.84 10.93 9.02
CA TRP A 133 1.02 12.11 9.34
C TRP A 133 -0.30 12.19 8.54
N LEU A 134 -0.41 11.41 7.46
CA LEU A 134 -1.55 11.39 6.54
C LEU A 134 -2.44 10.14 6.64
N SER A 135 -2.06 9.11 7.41
CA SER A 135 -2.80 7.84 7.47
C SER A 135 -3.40 7.60 8.87
N SER A 136 -4.71 7.81 8.98
CA SER A 136 -5.50 7.44 10.17
C SER A 136 -5.72 5.94 10.33
N ASN A 137 -5.16 5.10 9.44
CA ASN A 137 -5.38 3.66 9.44
C ASN A 137 -4.48 2.94 10.45
N ILE A 138 -5.10 2.06 11.23
CA ILE A 138 -4.44 1.17 12.20
C ILE A 138 -3.53 0.13 11.49
N PHE A 139 -3.78 -0.11 10.19
CA PHE A 139 -3.01 -0.97 9.30
C PHE A 139 -2.16 -0.16 8.31
N ASP A 140 -1.34 0.74 8.85
CA ASP A 140 -0.48 1.60 8.04
C ASP A 140 0.66 0.75 7.42
N GLU A 141 0.49 0.35 6.15
CA GLU A 141 1.52 -0.31 5.32
C GLU A 141 2.78 0.58 5.12
N THR A 142 2.77 1.82 5.64
CA THR A 142 3.92 2.75 5.60
C THR A 142 4.72 2.83 6.91
N ASN A 143 4.47 1.95 7.89
CA ASN A 143 5.20 1.95 9.17
C ASN A 143 6.73 1.93 8.94
N PRO A 144 7.49 2.96 9.37
CA PRO A 144 8.93 3.03 9.13
C PRO A 144 9.71 1.97 9.90
N CYS A 145 9.12 1.33 10.91
CA CYS A 145 9.72 0.29 11.75
C CYS A 145 8.78 -0.93 11.85
N PRO A 146 8.69 -1.75 10.80
CA PRO A 146 7.71 -2.87 10.71
C PRO A 146 7.98 -3.98 11.72
N PHE A 147 9.22 -4.13 12.17
CA PHE A 147 9.66 -5.13 13.16
C PHE A 147 9.20 -4.81 14.59
N LEU A 148 8.62 -3.63 14.84
CA LEU A 148 8.06 -3.29 16.14
C LEU A 148 6.71 -3.99 16.33
N GLY A 149 6.55 -4.62 17.49
CA GLY A 149 5.27 -5.16 17.93
C GLY A 149 4.33 -4.06 18.46
N THR A 150 3.50 -4.44 19.42
CA THR A 150 2.51 -3.54 20.05
C THR A 150 3.08 -2.60 21.10
N VAL A 151 4.32 -2.84 21.55
CA VAL A 151 4.98 -2.03 22.58
C VAL A 151 5.60 -0.79 21.95
N PHE A 152 5.26 0.37 22.51
CA PHE A 152 5.85 1.65 22.09
C PHE A 152 7.33 1.68 22.45
N SER A 153 8.15 1.81 21.42
CA SER A 153 9.59 1.75 21.54
C SER A 153 10.23 2.85 20.71
N ARG A 154 11.26 3.47 21.29
CA ARG A 154 12.22 4.28 20.55
C ARG A 154 13.18 3.33 19.84
N VAL A 155 13.75 3.78 18.74
CA VAL A 155 14.65 2.98 17.92
C VAL A 155 15.91 3.76 17.58
N HIS A 156 17.02 3.04 17.48
CA HIS A 156 18.20 3.51 16.78
C HIS A 156 18.51 2.52 15.66
N ARG A 157 18.82 3.02 14.47
CA ARG A 157 19.02 2.18 13.28
C ARG A 157 20.43 2.34 12.77
N ARG A 158 20.98 1.24 12.28
CA ARG A 158 22.29 1.14 11.65
C ARG A 158 22.09 0.53 10.29
N PHE A 159 22.15 1.37 9.28
CA PHE A 159 21.83 0.97 7.91
C PHE A 159 23.07 0.49 7.18
N GLY A 160 23.01 -0.72 6.63
CA GLY A 160 24.02 -1.31 5.76
C GLY A 160 23.70 -1.13 4.27
N ASN A 161 24.52 -1.69 3.39
CA ASN A 161 24.24 -1.71 1.95
C ASN A 161 23.24 -2.84 1.57
N ASP A 162 22.48 -2.61 0.51
CA ASP A 162 21.42 -3.50 -0.01
C ASP A 162 21.88 -4.41 -1.16
N SER A 163 23.13 -4.27 -1.61
CA SER A 163 23.67 -5.01 -2.76
C SER A 163 24.03 -6.45 -2.42
N GLY A 164 23.84 -7.40 -3.33
CA GLY A 164 24.26 -8.80 -3.15
C GLY A 164 23.26 -9.65 -2.36
N PHE A 165 22.00 -9.25 -2.33
CA PHE A 165 20.88 -10.00 -1.72
C PHE A 165 19.83 -10.43 -2.76
N GLU A 166 20.12 -10.32 -4.05
CA GLU A 166 19.16 -10.55 -5.15
C GLU A 166 18.61 -11.99 -5.11
N LEU A 167 19.48 -12.98 -4.94
CA LEU A 167 19.08 -14.39 -4.80
C LEU A 167 18.15 -14.66 -3.59
N PHE A 168 18.26 -13.85 -2.54
CA PHE A 168 17.35 -13.94 -1.39
C PHE A 168 16.01 -13.27 -1.69
N LEU A 169 16.03 -12.09 -2.33
CA LEU A 169 14.83 -11.33 -2.70
C LEU A 169 13.96 -12.05 -3.75
N ASP A 170 14.56 -12.89 -4.58
CA ASP A 170 13.86 -13.72 -5.56
C ASP A 170 13.25 -15.01 -4.94
N ASP A 171 13.59 -15.35 -3.70
CA ASP A 171 13.10 -16.57 -3.03
C ASP A 171 11.98 -16.28 -2.03
N ALA A 172 10.73 -16.44 -2.49
CA ALA A 172 9.54 -16.28 -1.67
C ALA A 172 9.54 -17.13 -0.38
N GLN A 173 10.13 -18.34 -0.37
CA GLN A 173 10.18 -19.16 0.85
C GLN A 173 11.15 -18.58 1.87
N ALA A 174 12.27 -18.03 1.42
CA ALA A 174 13.25 -17.38 2.27
C ALA A 174 12.71 -16.07 2.85
N LEU A 175 12.00 -15.28 2.05
CA LEU A 175 11.29 -14.08 2.50
C LEU A 175 10.28 -14.41 3.60
N THR A 176 9.36 -15.35 3.36
CA THR A 176 8.38 -15.78 4.38
C THR A 176 9.05 -16.38 5.62
N PHE A 177 10.18 -17.08 5.46
CA PHE A 177 10.96 -17.61 6.59
C PHE A 177 11.46 -16.50 7.51
N ILE A 178 11.97 -15.39 6.94
CA ILE A 178 12.47 -14.22 7.67
C ILE A 178 11.32 -13.41 8.26
N GLU A 179 10.29 -13.12 7.48
CA GLU A 179 9.13 -12.33 7.90
C GLU A 179 8.51 -12.89 9.19
N ARG A 180 8.31 -14.20 9.26
CA ARG A 180 7.73 -14.87 10.45
C ARG A 180 8.60 -14.74 11.71
N ARG A 181 9.91 -14.53 11.57
CA ARG A 181 10.89 -14.57 12.68
C ARG A 181 11.34 -13.18 13.12
N LEU A 182 11.47 -12.26 12.17
CA LEU A 182 11.93 -10.89 12.38
C LEU A 182 10.80 -9.87 12.29
N HIS A 183 9.59 -10.29 11.89
CA HIS A 183 8.41 -9.43 11.73
C HIS A 183 8.64 -8.28 10.74
N ILE A 184 9.41 -8.55 9.68
CA ILE A 184 9.69 -7.60 8.59
C ILE A 184 9.73 -8.36 7.27
N ASP A 185 9.00 -7.86 6.26
CA ASP A 185 9.20 -8.28 4.88
C ASP A 185 10.32 -7.43 4.26
N LEU A 186 11.50 -8.03 4.11
CA LEU A 186 12.67 -7.34 3.54
C LEU A 186 12.53 -7.04 2.04
N LYS A 187 11.50 -7.58 1.37
CA LYS A 187 11.15 -7.19 0.00
C LYS A 187 10.45 -5.83 -0.04
N ASP A 188 9.53 -5.60 0.90
CA ASP A 188 8.83 -4.31 1.04
C ASP A 188 9.70 -3.26 1.75
N TYR A 189 10.69 -3.72 2.52
CA TYR A 189 11.60 -2.90 3.32
C TYR A 189 13.08 -3.15 2.98
N PRO A 190 13.49 -2.95 1.70
CA PRO A 190 14.84 -3.26 1.25
C PRO A 190 15.93 -2.39 1.90
N GLU A 191 15.58 -1.21 2.42
CA GLU A 191 16.54 -0.35 3.12
C GLU A 191 17.11 -0.99 4.39
N TYR A 192 16.43 -2.00 4.95
CA TYR A 192 16.88 -2.73 6.14
C TYR A 192 17.77 -3.94 5.80
N LEU A 193 18.03 -4.23 4.52
CA LEU A 193 19.02 -5.24 4.14
C LEU A 193 20.41 -4.85 4.67
N GLY A 194 21.12 -5.84 5.21
CA GLY A 194 22.43 -5.65 5.82
C GLY A 194 22.42 -4.77 7.07
N SER A 195 21.26 -4.49 7.66
CA SER A 195 21.11 -3.48 8.72
C SER A 195 20.90 -4.09 10.10
N ALA A 196 21.11 -3.28 11.14
CA ALA A 196 20.86 -3.66 12.53
C ALA A 196 20.07 -2.56 13.25
N VAL A 197 19.10 -2.95 14.08
CA VAL A 197 18.26 -2.00 14.82
C VAL A 197 18.30 -2.29 16.31
N LEU A 198 18.41 -1.24 17.12
CA LEU A 198 18.19 -1.27 18.56
C LEU A 198 16.78 -0.76 18.85
N VAL A 199 16.02 -1.52 19.63
CA VAL A 199 14.66 -1.25 20.06
C VAL A 199 14.66 -1.05 21.57
N VAL A 200 14.27 0.14 22.01
CA VAL A 200 14.30 0.59 23.40
C VAL A 200 12.87 0.96 23.82
N PRO A 201 12.19 0.10 24.58
CA PRO A 201 10.85 0.42 25.08
C PRO A 201 10.87 1.60 26.07
N SER A 202 9.69 2.05 26.48
CA SER A 202 9.60 2.99 27.60
C SER A 202 10.11 2.32 28.89
N PRO A 203 11.02 2.95 29.66
CA PRO A 203 11.45 2.43 30.95
C PRO A 203 10.43 2.73 32.06
N ILE A 204 9.58 3.74 31.86
CA ILE A 204 8.67 4.26 32.88
C ILE A 204 7.21 3.83 32.61
N ILE A 205 6.74 3.98 31.36
CA ILE A 205 5.30 3.88 31.04
C ILE A 205 4.96 2.45 30.63
N GLN A 206 4.07 1.79 31.38
CA GLN A 206 3.52 0.48 31.06
C GLN A 206 2.34 0.59 30.10
N LYS A 207 1.40 1.50 30.39
CA LYS A 207 0.14 1.62 29.64
C LYS A 207 -0.33 3.06 29.58
N ILE A 208 -0.95 3.41 28.46
CA ILE A 208 -1.70 4.66 28.31
C ILE A 208 -3.09 4.29 27.82
N ASN A 209 -4.11 4.69 28.58
CA ASN A 209 -5.50 4.64 28.12
C ASN A 209 -5.96 6.05 27.88
N ASN A 210 -6.67 6.28 26.78
CA ASN A 210 -7.34 7.55 26.55
C ASN A 210 -8.68 7.33 25.88
N PHE A 211 -9.67 8.12 26.28
CA PHE A 211 -11.01 8.11 25.69
C PHE A 211 -11.60 9.51 25.72
N MET A 212 -12.54 9.75 24.81
CA MET A 212 -13.25 11.03 24.72
C MET A 212 -14.63 10.88 25.33
N ILE A 213 -14.98 11.84 26.18
CA ILE A 213 -16.31 12.02 26.73
C ILE A 213 -17.01 13.07 25.87
N PRO A 214 -18.10 12.71 25.16
CA PRO A 214 -18.83 13.64 24.30
C PRO A 214 -19.32 14.86 25.07
N ALA A 215 -19.46 15.99 24.38
CA ALA A 215 -20.11 17.15 24.94
C ALA A 215 -21.56 16.82 25.38
N THR A 216 -21.97 17.44 26.48
CA THR A 216 -23.36 17.47 26.93
C THR A 216 -23.90 18.90 26.80
N GLU A 217 -25.18 19.13 27.10
CA GLU A 217 -25.75 20.49 27.09
C GLU A 217 -25.03 21.45 28.04
N THR A 218 -24.40 20.93 29.09
CA THR A 218 -23.74 21.70 30.16
C THR A 218 -22.21 21.63 30.13
N THR A 219 -21.60 20.71 29.38
CA THR A 219 -20.14 20.50 29.36
C THR A 219 -19.61 20.33 27.96
N GLY A 220 -18.43 20.91 27.70
CA GLY A 220 -17.66 20.63 26.49
C GLY A 220 -17.23 19.16 26.39
N GLU A 221 -16.64 18.82 25.25
CA GLU A 221 -15.95 17.56 25.03
C GLU A 221 -14.73 17.49 25.95
N ARG A 222 -14.51 16.32 26.52
CA ARG A 222 -13.38 16.09 27.41
C ARG A 222 -12.58 14.91 26.92
N ILE A 223 -11.27 14.97 27.11
CA ILE A 223 -10.38 13.83 26.84
C ILE A 223 -9.76 13.42 28.15
N PHE A 224 -10.02 12.17 28.52
CA PHE A 224 -9.47 11.56 29.71
C PHE A 224 -8.26 10.71 29.32
N HIS A 225 -7.16 10.89 30.05
CA HIS A 225 -5.97 10.06 29.98
C HIS A 225 -5.71 9.38 31.31
N HIS A 226 -5.30 8.13 31.24
CA HIS A 226 -4.76 7.38 32.37
C HIS A 226 -3.44 6.75 31.96
N ILE A 227 -2.36 7.25 32.53
CA ILE A 227 -0.98 6.81 32.30
C ILE A 227 -0.57 5.95 33.50
N THR A 228 -0.23 4.68 33.24
CA THR A 228 0.16 3.73 34.28
C THR A 228 1.67 3.46 34.18
N PRO A 229 2.47 3.71 35.24
CA PRO A 229 3.89 3.37 35.24
C PRO A 229 4.11 1.86 35.44
N TYR A 230 5.31 1.37 35.12
CA TYR A 230 5.73 0.02 35.53
C TYR A 230 5.83 -0.07 37.06
N PRO A 231 5.75 -1.29 37.64
CA PRO A 231 6.00 -1.48 39.06
C PRO A 231 7.33 -0.86 39.50
N ASN A 232 7.31 -0.11 40.61
CA ASN A 232 8.46 0.60 41.18
C ASN A 232 9.03 1.75 40.32
N GLN A 233 8.29 2.21 39.30
CA GLN A 233 8.60 3.43 38.55
C GLN A 233 7.63 4.55 38.95
N THR A 234 8.09 5.80 38.90
CA THR A 234 7.25 6.98 39.17
C THR A 234 6.97 7.73 37.87
N LEU A 235 5.90 8.53 37.86
CA LEU A 235 5.56 9.43 36.74
C LEU A 235 6.29 10.78 36.84
N ASP A 236 7.21 10.91 37.79
CA ASP A 236 7.91 12.16 38.07
C ASP A 236 8.63 12.68 36.83
N SER A 237 8.60 14.01 36.66
CA SER A 237 9.22 14.71 35.53
C SER A 237 8.67 14.33 34.14
N LEU A 238 7.63 13.49 34.04
CA LEU A 238 6.93 13.28 32.78
C LEU A 238 6.11 14.52 32.42
N LYS A 239 6.26 14.95 31.18
CA LYS A 239 5.46 16.03 30.60
C LYS A 239 4.65 15.50 29.43
N ILE A 240 3.39 15.87 29.37
CA ILE A 240 2.53 15.59 28.23
C ILE A 240 2.22 16.89 27.50
N THR A 241 2.45 16.88 26.20
CA THR A 241 2.14 17.98 25.29
C THR A 241 0.96 17.58 24.43
N PHE A 242 -0.13 18.33 24.53
CA PHE A 242 -1.32 18.20 23.71
C PHE A 242 -1.25 19.15 22.53
N PHE A 243 -1.86 18.75 21.42
CA PHE A 243 -2.01 19.62 20.27
C PHE A 243 -3.22 19.20 19.43
N ASP A 244 -3.92 20.21 18.93
CA ASP A 244 -5.09 20.03 18.09
C ASP A 244 -4.74 20.40 16.65
N LYS A 245 -5.37 19.72 15.69
CA LYS A 245 -5.29 20.06 14.28
C LYS A 245 -6.69 20.35 13.75
N GLN A 246 -6.95 21.60 13.39
CA GLN A 246 -8.26 22.07 12.93
C GLN A 246 -8.10 22.89 11.65
N ALA A 247 -8.87 22.57 10.61
CA ALA A 247 -8.81 23.23 9.30
C ALA A 247 -7.37 23.36 8.71
N GLY A 248 -6.51 22.36 8.97
CA GLY A 248 -5.11 22.36 8.53
C GLY A 248 -4.14 23.16 9.41
N LEU A 249 -4.63 23.84 10.46
CA LEU A 249 -3.83 24.58 11.42
C LEU A 249 -3.50 23.72 12.64
N LEU A 250 -2.30 23.87 13.18
CA LEU A 250 -1.93 23.36 14.50
C LEU A 250 -2.36 24.40 15.55
N SER A 251 -3.20 24.00 16.50
CA SER A 251 -3.71 24.84 17.59
C SER A 251 -3.57 24.12 18.94
N ASN A 252 -3.81 24.85 20.04
CA ASN A 252 -3.87 24.29 21.39
C ASN A 252 -2.63 23.46 21.80
N PHE A 253 -1.43 23.98 21.49
CA PHE A 253 -0.15 23.35 21.82
C PHE A 253 0.21 23.62 23.29
N THR A 254 -0.22 22.75 24.19
CA THR A 254 -0.11 22.96 25.64
C THR A 254 0.63 21.81 26.29
N THR A 255 1.59 22.13 27.15
CA THR A 255 2.36 21.14 27.92
C THR A 255 2.00 21.25 29.39
N ILE A 256 1.73 20.12 30.03
CA ILE A 256 1.54 20.02 31.47
C ILE A 256 2.39 18.88 32.04
N ASP A 257 2.65 18.93 33.34
CA ASP A 257 3.25 17.82 34.07
C ASP A 257 2.21 16.71 34.25
N VAL A 258 2.65 15.46 34.15
CA VAL A 258 1.80 14.28 34.41
C VAL A 258 1.66 14.14 35.94
N PRO A 259 0.43 14.14 36.49
CA PRO A 259 0.22 13.95 37.92
C PRO A 259 0.70 12.58 38.41
N GLU A 260 0.96 12.45 39.72
CA GLU A 260 1.42 11.19 40.34
C GLU A 260 0.44 10.03 40.15
N ASP A 261 -0.87 10.33 40.15
CA ASP A 261 -1.92 9.33 39.90
C ASP A 261 -2.09 8.97 38.41
N GLY A 262 -1.38 9.67 37.52
CA GLY A 262 -1.41 9.46 36.08
C GLY A 262 -2.72 9.84 35.40
N ILE A 263 -3.64 10.51 36.11
CA ILE A 263 -4.96 10.89 35.61
C ILE A 263 -4.92 12.32 35.09
N ILE A 264 -5.34 12.50 33.84
CA ILE A 264 -5.42 13.82 33.22
C ILE A 264 -6.77 13.96 32.53
N ASP A 265 -7.48 15.02 32.89
CA ASP A 265 -8.80 15.34 32.35
C ASP A 265 -8.74 16.73 31.69
N ILE A 266 -8.90 16.75 30.38
CA ILE A 266 -8.72 17.95 29.57
C ILE A 266 -10.07 18.36 29.00
N ASP A 267 -10.53 19.55 29.35
CA ASP A 267 -11.65 20.19 28.66
C ASP A 267 -11.19 20.72 27.30
N LYS A 268 -11.83 20.21 26.25
CA LYS A 268 -11.58 20.57 24.85
C LYS A 268 -12.69 21.48 24.28
N GLY A 269 -13.71 21.82 25.08
CA GLY A 269 -14.82 22.66 24.65
C GLY A 269 -15.56 22.03 23.47
N ARG A 270 -15.60 22.72 22.31
CA ARG A 270 -16.16 22.18 21.07
C ARG A 270 -15.03 21.88 20.08
N CYS A 271 -14.31 20.79 20.29
CA CYS A 271 -13.23 20.41 19.37
C CYS A 271 -13.80 19.62 18.18
N THR A 272 -13.86 20.27 17.01
CA THR A 272 -14.25 19.62 15.75
C THR A 272 -13.04 19.12 14.94
N GLY A 273 -11.84 19.21 15.50
CA GLY A 273 -10.56 18.86 14.85
C GLY A 273 -10.04 17.46 15.18
N GLN A 274 -8.77 17.23 14.86
CA GLN A 274 -8.02 16.04 15.24
C GLN A 274 -7.21 16.32 16.52
N TYR A 275 -7.13 15.34 17.41
CA TYR A 275 -6.40 15.45 18.68
C TYR A 275 -5.16 14.58 18.70
N GLY A 276 -4.01 15.16 19.06
CA GLY A 276 -2.74 14.47 19.23
C GLY A 276 -2.07 14.81 20.56
N TYR A 277 -1.14 13.96 20.98
CA TYR A 277 -0.34 14.21 22.18
C TYR A 277 1.02 13.51 22.13
N ALA A 278 2.00 14.05 22.86
CA ALA A 278 3.32 13.47 23.04
C ALA A 278 3.68 13.45 24.52
N ILE A 279 4.35 12.39 24.99
CA ILE A 279 4.86 12.31 26.37
C ILE A 279 6.39 12.32 26.32
N THR A 280 6.99 13.18 27.14
CA THR A 280 8.42 13.43 27.18
C THR A 280 8.97 13.30 28.60
N HIS A 281 10.25 12.96 28.69
CA HIS A 281 11.00 12.90 29.95
C HIS A 281 12.38 13.55 29.73
N PRO A 282 12.90 14.39 30.64
CA PRO A 282 14.15 15.12 30.45
C PRO A 282 15.36 14.24 30.10
N GLN A 283 15.46 13.06 30.73
CA GLN A 283 16.59 12.15 30.51
C GLN A 283 16.38 11.13 29.38
N HIS A 284 15.12 10.86 29.04
CA HIS A 284 14.77 9.77 28.11
C HIS A 284 14.20 10.29 26.77
N GLY A 285 14.04 11.60 26.62
CA GLY A 285 13.47 12.22 25.44
C GLY A 285 11.98 11.91 25.29
N ILE A 286 11.53 11.69 24.06
CA ILE A 286 10.12 11.39 23.78
C ILE A 286 9.85 9.91 24.06
N LEU A 287 8.95 9.61 24.98
CA LEU A 287 8.58 8.25 25.37
C LEU A 287 7.36 7.75 24.60
N TYR A 288 6.49 8.66 24.17
CA TYR A 288 5.26 8.31 23.46
C TYR A 288 4.82 9.44 22.52
N TYR A 289 4.20 9.07 21.40
CA TYR A 289 3.57 9.99 20.48
C TYR A 289 2.30 9.39 19.89
N SER A 290 1.20 10.15 19.96
CA SER A 290 -0.03 9.90 19.21
C SER A 290 -0.24 11.01 18.20
N ALA A 291 -0.22 10.66 16.91
CA ALA A 291 -0.58 11.57 15.83
C ALA A 291 -2.01 12.12 16.03
N PRO A 292 -2.32 13.33 15.50
CA PRO A 292 -3.66 13.86 15.53
C PRO A 292 -4.64 12.91 14.85
N LYS A 293 -5.60 12.38 15.60
CA LYS A 293 -6.68 11.55 15.07
C LYS A 293 -8.02 12.22 15.38
N GLY A 294 -8.91 12.23 14.40
CA GLY A 294 -10.29 12.61 14.64
C GLY A 294 -11.05 11.46 15.32
N PHE A 295 -12.02 11.78 16.17
CA PHE A 295 -13.06 10.81 16.52
C PHE A 295 -14.04 10.75 15.34
N LEU A 296 -14.39 9.55 14.86
CA LEU A 296 -15.28 9.37 13.72
C LEU A 296 -16.66 9.94 14.07
N ARG A 297 -17.03 11.05 13.43
CA ARG A 297 -18.31 11.74 13.66
C ARG A 297 -19.08 11.92 12.36
N GLU A 298 -18.43 12.39 11.29
CA GLU A 298 -18.94 12.49 9.91
C GLU A 298 -17.77 12.84 8.94
N MET A 299 -17.94 12.73 7.61
CA MET A 299 -16.90 12.98 6.60
C MET A 299 -17.33 14.02 5.54
N HIS A 300 -16.48 15.03 5.27
CA HIS A 300 -16.64 15.98 4.16
C HIS A 300 -15.31 16.19 3.40
N PHE A 301 -15.39 16.44 2.09
CA PHE A 301 -14.23 16.60 1.19
C PHE A 301 -14.30 17.93 0.42
N GLN A 302 -13.17 18.64 0.30
CA GLN A 302 -12.99 19.82 -0.56
C GLN A 302 -11.54 19.90 -1.09
N SER A 303 -11.36 20.40 -2.31
CA SER A 303 -10.11 20.40 -3.12
C SER A 303 -9.91 21.77 -3.77
N HIS A 304 -8.68 22.33 -3.85
CA HIS A 304 -8.31 23.41 -4.79
C HIS A 304 -6.82 23.46 -5.23
N ILE A 305 -6.65 23.53 -6.56
CA ILE A 305 -5.88 24.41 -7.49
C ILE A 305 -4.33 24.58 -7.41
N VAL A 306 -3.72 24.51 -8.60
CA VAL A 306 -2.29 24.63 -8.98
C VAL A 306 -1.97 26.01 -9.61
N THR A 307 -0.74 26.53 -9.46
CA THR A 307 -0.27 27.85 -9.94
C THR A 307 0.84 27.82 -11.02
N GLU A 308 0.62 28.57 -12.11
CA GLU A 308 1.49 29.28 -13.09
C GLU A 308 1.04 29.02 -14.56
N HIS A 309 1.30 29.90 -15.54
CA HIS A 309 0.57 29.91 -16.82
C HIS A 309 1.44 30.36 -18.02
N ARG A 310 1.52 29.59 -19.12
CA ARG A 310 2.07 29.98 -20.43
C ARG A 310 1.16 29.61 -21.61
N GLU A 311 0.74 30.56 -22.43
CA GLU A 311 -0.08 30.30 -23.62
C GLU A 311 0.67 29.51 -24.73
N VAL A 312 0.02 28.49 -25.27
CA VAL A 312 0.46 27.57 -26.33
C VAL A 312 -0.63 27.57 -27.40
N ILE A 313 -0.25 27.69 -28.66
CA ILE A 313 -1.16 27.60 -29.82
C ILE A 313 -0.86 26.29 -30.54
N ALA A 314 -1.86 25.41 -30.66
CA ALA A 314 -1.73 24.13 -31.35
C ALA A 314 -2.97 23.85 -32.22
N PRO A 315 -2.83 23.17 -33.37
CA PRO A 315 -3.97 22.72 -34.16
C PRO A 315 -4.80 21.71 -33.36
N GLU A 316 -6.14 21.78 -33.46
CA GLU A 316 -7.08 20.96 -32.70
C GLU A 316 -7.10 19.47 -33.08
N SER A 317 -6.61 19.13 -34.28
CA SER A 317 -6.50 17.76 -34.76
C SER A 317 -5.45 17.64 -35.85
N ASP A 318 -5.12 16.41 -36.25
CA ASP A 318 -4.17 16.10 -37.34
C ASP A 318 -4.72 16.45 -38.74
N SER A 319 -5.93 17.01 -38.83
CA SER A 319 -6.50 17.48 -40.09
C SER A 319 -5.74 18.72 -40.60
N PRO A 320 -5.37 18.79 -41.89
CA PRO A 320 -4.72 19.96 -42.48
C PRO A 320 -5.52 21.27 -42.39
N LYS A 321 -6.81 21.19 -42.04
CA LYS A 321 -7.73 22.33 -41.89
C LYS A 321 -8.18 22.57 -40.44
N ALA A 322 -7.55 21.94 -39.46
CA ALA A 322 -7.93 22.09 -38.06
C ALA A 322 -7.73 23.53 -37.57
N ALA A 323 -8.69 24.06 -36.80
CA ALA A 323 -8.54 25.34 -36.14
C ALA A 323 -7.44 25.27 -35.08
N ASN A 324 -6.80 26.41 -34.79
CA ASN A 324 -5.79 26.48 -33.74
C ASN A 324 -6.47 26.73 -32.39
N THR A 325 -6.33 25.82 -31.43
CA THR A 325 -6.67 26.03 -30.03
C THR A 325 -5.51 26.72 -29.31
N ARG A 326 -5.84 27.73 -28.49
CA ARG A 326 -4.91 28.38 -27.55
C ARG A 326 -5.17 27.86 -26.15
N TYR A 327 -4.16 27.36 -25.46
CA TYR A 327 -4.27 26.91 -24.07
C TYR A 327 -3.02 27.25 -23.27
N THR A 328 -3.17 27.42 -21.96
CA THR A 328 -2.12 27.95 -21.09
C THR A 328 -1.53 26.85 -20.20
N VAL A 329 -0.22 26.60 -20.29
CA VAL A 329 0.53 25.54 -19.61
C VAL A 329 1.40 26.11 -18.49
N SER A 330 1.21 25.67 -17.26
CA SER A 330 2.14 25.89 -16.14
C SER A 330 3.42 25.10 -16.36
N ARG A 331 4.60 25.72 -16.26
CA ARG A 331 5.87 24.98 -16.36
C ARG A 331 6.77 25.26 -15.17
N SER A 332 6.84 24.32 -14.24
CA SER A 332 7.92 24.27 -13.25
C SER A 332 9.19 23.71 -13.91
N HIS A 333 10.30 24.44 -13.81
CA HIS A 333 11.60 23.84 -14.08
C HIS A 333 11.98 22.94 -12.89
N PRO A 334 12.51 21.72 -13.10
CA PRO A 334 13.26 21.09 -12.04
C PRO A 334 14.40 22.03 -11.70
N MET A 335 14.36 22.60 -10.49
CA MET A 335 15.48 23.36 -9.96
C MET A 335 16.71 22.49 -10.16
N SER A 336 17.69 22.97 -10.92
CA SER A 336 18.98 22.31 -10.95
C SER A 336 19.41 22.23 -9.49
N LYS A 337 19.52 21.00 -8.97
CA LYS A 337 20.07 20.75 -7.64
C LYS A 337 21.53 21.18 -7.71
N ARG A 338 21.78 22.48 -7.51
CA ARG A 338 23.11 22.97 -7.17
C ARG A 338 23.27 22.66 -5.69
N VAL A 339 23.64 21.41 -5.40
CA VAL A 339 24.14 21.03 -4.10
C VAL A 339 25.47 21.76 -3.92
N ILE A 340 25.42 22.93 -3.29
CA ILE A 340 26.62 23.64 -2.84
C ILE A 340 27.02 22.98 -1.52
N GLY A 341 28.06 22.15 -1.59
CA GLY A 341 28.57 21.37 -0.48
C GLY A 341 28.96 19.97 -0.95
N LYS A 342 30.23 19.58 -0.76
CA LYS A 342 30.62 18.17 -0.92
C LYS A 342 30.00 17.38 0.24
N THR A 343 28.85 16.75 0.03
CA THR A 343 28.41 15.67 0.93
C THR A 343 28.99 14.37 0.38
N SER A 344 30.21 14.01 0.79
CA SER A 344 30.88 12.76 0.37
C SER A 344 30.51 11.56 1.25
N ILE A 345 29.31 11.56 1.85
CA ILE A 345 28.81 10.42 2.61
C ILE A 345 27.64 9.88 1.80
N GLN A 346 27.67 8.58 1.48
CA GLN A 346 26.53 7.85 0.92
C GLN A 346 25.29 8.23 1.75
N ASN A 347 24.38 9.01 1.17
CA ASN A 347 23.30 9.64 1.92
C ASN A 347 22.20 8.60 2.21
N VAL A 348 22.33 7.89 3.33
CA VAL A 348 21.36 6.90 3.81
C VAL A 348 19.96 7.49 3.89
N ASN A 349 19.83 8.75 4.32
CA ASN A 349 18.53 9.43 4.39
C ASN A 349 17.87 9.59 3.02
N ALA A 350 18.66 9.80 1.95
CA ALA A 350 18.13 9.82 0.59
C ALA A 350 17.65 8.43 0.15
N ARG A 351 18.39 7.36 0.46
CA ARG A 351 17.99 5.99 0.14
C ARG A 351 16.74 5.56 0.91
N VAL A 352 16.72 5.77 2.22
CA VAL A 352 15.56 5.48 3.09
C VAL A 352 14.35 6.31 2.63
N GLY A 353 14.54 7.60 2.33
CA GLY A 353 13.48 8.47 1.80
C GLY A 353 12.92 8.00 0.47
N GLN A 354 13.77 7.51 -0.45
CA GLN A 354 13.30 6.91 -1.71
C GLN A 354 12.54 5.60 -1.48
N ALA A 355 13.00 4.74 -0.55
CA ALA A 355 12.31 3.50 -0.22
C ALA A 355 10.93 3.76 0.41
N VAL A 356 10.82 4.73 1.33
CA VAL A 356 9.55 5.21 1.89
C VAL A 356 8.62 5.69 0.77
N ARG A 357 9.11 6.55 -0.13
CA ARG A 357 8.31 7.07 -1.25
C ARG A 357 7.83 5.97 -2.19
N ASN A 358 8.70 4.99 -2.50
CA ASN A 358 8.33 3.86 -3.34
C ASN A 358 7.20 3.03 -2.68
N ARG A 359 7.27 2.80 -1.37
CA ARG A 359 6.18 2.15 -0.62
C ARG A 359 4.90 2.97 -0.66
N GLU A 360 4.96 4.29 -0.47
CA GLU A 360 3.78 5.17 -0.57
C GLU A 360 3.11 5.03 -1.94
N ILE A 361 3.89 5.04 -3.03
CA ILE A 361 3.38 4.82 -4.40
C ILE A 361 2.71 3.45 -4.54
N LEU A 362 3.32 2.38 -3.99
CA LEU A 362 2.75 1.04 -4.04
C LEU A 362 1.46 0.93 -3.22
N VAL A 363 1.39 1.57 -2.05
CA VAL A 363 0.18 1.63 -1.21
C VAL A 363 -0.93 2.40 -1.94
N GLU A 364 -0.60 3.51 -2.61
CA GLU A 364 -1.57 4.24 -3.44
C GLU A 364 -2.04 3.43 -4.64
N ALA A 365 -1.14 2.74 -5.34
CA ALA A 365 -1.49 1.84 -6.45
C ALA A 365 -2.43 0.72 -5.98
N LYS A 366 -2.17 0.11 -4.80
CA LYS A 366 -3.09 -0.85 -4.17
C LYS A 366 -4.43 -0.22 -3.82
N ARG A 367 -4.43 1.00 -3.24
CA ARG A 367 -5.66 1.73 -2.86
C ARG A 367 -6.57 2.01 -4.06
N TYR A 368 -5.97 2.34 -5.21
CA TYR A 368 -6.69 2.58 -6.46
C TYR A 368 -6.82 1.33 -7.34
N HIS A 369 -6.50 0.14 -6.82
CA HIS A 369 -6.65 -1.13 -7.52
C HIS A 369 -6.04 -1.07 -8.93
N GLN A 370 -4.83 -0.53 -9.04
CA GLN A 370 -4.13 -0.41 -10.31
C GLN A 370 -3.56 -1.77 -10.71
N TYR A 371 -3.98 -2.28 -11.86
CA TYR A 371 -3.51 -3.53 -12.45
C TYR A 371 -2.98 -3.29 -13.85
N TRP A 372 -1.76 -3.76 -14.10
CA TRP A 372 -1.19 -3.87 -15.44
C TRP A 372 -1.24 -5.32 -15.87
N PHE A 373 -1.87 -5.60 -17.01
CA PHE A 373 -1.90 -6.93 -17.61
C PHE A 373 -0.93 -6.95 -18.77
N GLU A 374 0.04 -7.87 -18.72
CA GLU A 374 0.93 -8.13 -19.84
C GLU A 374 0.19 -8.88 -20.97
N PRO A 375 0.67 -8.79 -22.23
CA PRO A 375 0.15 -9.60 -23.32
C PRO A 375 0.15 -11.10 -22.97
N GLY A 376 -0.96 -11.78 -23.22
CA GLY A 376 -1.16 -13.21 -22.91
C GLY A 376 -1.73 -13.50 -21.52
N GLN A 377 -2.00 -12.49 -20.68
CA GLN A 377 -2.57 -12.65 -19.33
C GLN A 377 -4.10 -12.62 -19.28
N ARG A 378 -4.79 -12.97 -20.37
CA ARG A 378 -6.26 -12.91 -20.47
C ARG A 378 -6.98 -13.70 -19.38
N GLU A 379 -6.50 -14.89 -19.01
CA GLU A 379 -7.11 -15.70 -17.95
C GLU A 379 -7.06 -15.01 -16.58
N ILE A 380 -5.92 -14.38 -16.27
CA ILE A 380 -5.70 -13.64 -15.00
C ILE A 380 -6.63 -12.42 -14.96
N ALA A 381 -6.67 -11.65 -16.04
CA ALA A 381 -7.53 -10.47 -16.15
C ALA A 381 -9.02 -10.84 -16.06
N ALA A 382 -9.45 -11.87 -16.76
CA ALA A 382 -10.84 -12.32 -16.75
C ALA A 382 -11.25 -12.87 -15.37
N LYS A 383 -10.35 -13.60 -14.68
CA LYS A 383 -10.58 -14.06 -13.31
C LYS A 383 -10.76 -12.89 -12.35
N LEU A 384 -9.89 -11.89 -12.42
CA LEU A 384 -9.99 -10.70 -11.58
C LEU A 384 -11.32 -9.97 -11.80
N LEU A 385 -11.73 -9.77 -13.06
CA LEU A 385 -13.00 -9.13 -13.40
C LEU A 385 -14.20 -9.91 -12.86
N ARG A 386 -14.21 -11.25 -12.97
CA ARG A 386 -15.25 -12.09 -12.37
C ARG A 386 -15.28 -11.97 -10.84
N GLU A 387 -14.12 -11.93 -10.19
CA GLU A 387 -14.04 -11.74 -8.74
C GLU A 387 -14.53 -10.36 -8.29
N LEU A 388 -14.31 -9.32 -9.09
CA LEU A 388 -14.86 -7.98 -8.84
C LEU A 388 -16.38 -7.96 -9.04
N ILE A 389 -16.86 -8.46 -10.17
CA ILE A 389 -18.29 -8.52 -10.50
C ILE A 389 -19.06 -9.34 -9.45
N GLY A 390 -18.51 -10.47 -9.00
CA GLY A 390 -19.13 -11.30 -7.98
C GLY A 390 -19.24 -10.68 -6.59
N LYS A 391 -18.63 -9.51 -6.36
CA LYS A 391 -18.77 -8.72 -5.12
C LYS A 391 -19.90 -7.70 -5.18
N ALA A 392 -20.55 -7.50 -6.35
CA ALA A 392 -21.65 -6.56 -6.49
C ALA A 392 -22.81 -6.91 -5.53
N GLN A 393 -23.33 -5.90 -4.82
CA GLN A 393 -24.41 -6.09 -3.86
C GLN A 393 -25.74 -5.48 -4.32
N LYS A 394 -25.69 -4.36 -5.04
CA LYS A 394 -26.88 -3.59 -5.44
C LYS A 394 -26.96 -3.40 -6.95
N LYS A 395 -25.88 -2.96 -7.60
CA LYS A 395 -25.88 -2.61 -9.04
C LYS A 395 -24.58 -2.97 -9.72
N LEU A 396 -24.70 -3.39 -10.98
CA LEU A 396 -23.59 -3.62 -11.91
C LEU A 396 -23.91 -2.89 -13.22
N LEU A 397 -23.03 -1.98 -13.64
CA LEU A 397 -23.06 -1.39 -14.98
C LEU A 397 -21.76 -1.72 -15.71
N ILE A 398 -21.88 -2.38 -16.86
CA ILE A 398 -20.76 -2.57 -17.79
C ILE A 398 -20.96 -1.64 -18.99
N ALA A 399 -20.07 -0.68 -19.16
CA ALA A 399 -20.04 0.18 -20.33
C ALA A 399 -18.84 -0.19 -21.20
N ASP A 400 -19.07 -0.94 -22.27
CA ASP A 400 -18.04 -1.36 -23.23
C ASP A 400 -18.66 -1.37 -24.64
N PRO A 401 -18.20 -0.51 -25.56
CA PRO A 401 -18.74 -0.42 -26.92
C PRO A 401 -18.70 -1.72 -27.74
N TYR A 402 -17.88 -2.70 -27.32
CA TYR A 402 -17.67 -3.97 -28.00
C TYR A 402 -18.27 -5.17 -27.24
N PHE A 403 -19.07 -4.92 -26.19
CA PHE A 403 -19.69 -6.00 -25.42
C PHE A 403 -20.77 -6.72 -26.24
N GLY A 404 -20.56 -8.01 -26.49
CA GLY A 404 -21.47 -8.87 -27.25
C GLY A 404 -21.82 -10.17 -26.53
N ALA A 405 -22.38 -11.12 -27.28
CA ALA A 405 -22.96 -12.36 -26.74
C ALA A 405 -21.97 -13.22 -25.94
N LEU A 406 -20.69 -13.24 -26.33
CA LEU A 406 -19.64 -14.04 -25.67
C LEU A 406 -19.30 -13.51 -24.27
N GLN A 407 -19.43 -12.20 -24.04
CA GLN A 407 -19.05 -11.58 -22.77
C GLN A 407 -20.06 -11.87 -21.66
N VAL A 408 -21.32 -12.17 -22.00
CA VAL A 408 -22.37 -12.51 -21.03
C VAL A 408 -21.97 -13.70 -20.16
N PRO A 409 -21.70 -14.92 -20.69
CA PRO A 409 -21.27 -16.04 -19.87
C PRO A 409 -19.86 -15.86 -19.29
N GLN A 410 -18.98 -15.08 -19.95
CA GLN A 410 -17.61 -14.84 -19.45
C GLN A 410 -17.57 -14.02 -18.17
N PHE A 411 -18.52 -13.09 -17.99
CA PHE A 411 -18.46 -12.08 -16.93
C PHE A 411 -19.74 -11.97 -16.10
N LEU A 412 -20.91 -11.94 -16.72
CA LEU A 412 -22.17 -11.68 -16.00
C LEU A 412 -22.61 -12.86 -15.14
N TYR A 413 -22.24 -14.09 -15.50
CA TYR A 413 -22.55 -15.29 -14.69
C TYR A 413 -21.79 -15.30 -13.35
N ALA A 414 -20.82 -14.40 -13.17
CA ALA A 414 -20.13 -14.25 -11.89
C ALA A 414 -20.94 -13.49 -10.83
N VAL A 415 -22.05 -12.82 -11.21
CA VAL A 415 -22.93 -12.13 -10.26
C VAL A 415 -23.59 -13.16 -9.34
N ARG A 416 -23.36 -13.04 -8.03
CA ARG A 416 -23.81 -14.04 -7.04
C ARG A 416 -25.17 -13.71 -6.42
N MET A 417 -25.52 -12.44 -6.42
CA MET A 417 -26.69 -11.90 -5.73
C MET A 417 -27.80 -11.65 -6.75
N SER A 418 -28.90 -12.38 -6.65
CA SER A 418 -30.04 -12.30 -7.58
C SER A 418 -30.67 -10.91 -7.69
N GLN A 419 -30.60 -10.12 -6.61
CA GLN A 419 -31.16 -8.77 -6.50
C GLN A 419 -30.29 -7.68 -7.13
N VAL A 420 -29.10 -8.02 -7.64
CA VAL A 420 -28.23 -7.04 -8.31
C VAL A 420 -28.86 -6.65 -9.64
N LYS A 421 -29.12 -5.35 -9.81
CA LYS A 421 -29.52 -4.80 -11.11
C LYS A 421 -28.34 -4.77 -12.06
N ILE A 422 -28.44 -5.47 -13.19
CA ILE A 422 -27.40 -5.56 -14.21
C ILE A 422 -27.80 -4.70 -15.40
N THR A 423 -26.94 -3.75 -15.75
CA THR A 423 -27.09 -2.93 -16.95
C THR A 423 -25.84 -3.07 -17.80
N VAL A 424 -26.01 -3.37 -19.08
CA VAL A 424 -24.93 -3.39 -20.06
C VAL A 424 -25.18 -2.27 -21.05
N LEU A 425 -24.19 -1.40 -21.24
CA LEU A 425 -24.19 -0.35 -22.24
C LEU A 425 -23.16 -0.69 -23.32
N THR A 426 -23.64 -1.07 -24.50
CA THR A 426 -22.83 -1.46 -25.67
C THR A 426 -23.08 -0.54 -26.86
N SER A 427 -22.46 -0.82 -28.01
CA SER A 427 -22.65 -0.06 -29.25
C SER A 427 -22.83 -0.97 -30.46
N ARG A 428 -23.15 -0.36 -31.62
CA ARG A 428 -23.14 -1.02 -32.93
C ARG A 428 -21.84 -1.80 -33.22
N LEU A 429 -20.71 -1.33 -32.68
CA LEU A 429 -19.39 -1.92 -32.91
C LEU A 429 -19.27 -3.36 -32.38
N ALA A 430 -20.08 -3.74 -31.39
CA ALA A 430 -20.14 -5.12 -30.91
C ALA A 430 -20.72 -6.10 -31.95
N PHE A 431 -21.48 -5.58 -32.91
CA PHE A 431 -22.20 -6.38 -33.91
C PHE A 431 -21.63 -6.25 -35.31
N GLU A 432 -20.92 -5.15 -35.59
CA GLU A 432 -20.22 -4.94 -36.85
C GLU A 432 -19.08 -5.95 -37.04
N THR A 433 -19.04 -6.54 -38.22
CA THR A 433 -17.91 -7.34 -38.68
C THR A 433 -16.84 -6.36 -39.15
N SER A 434 -15.63 -6.43 -38.57
CA SER A 434 -14.48 -5.75 -39.16
C SER A 434 -14.35 -6.21 -40.62
N LYS A 435 -14.29 -5.26 -41.55
CA LYS A 435 -14.05 -5.54 -42.97
C LYS A 435 -12.86 -6.48 -43.13
N GLU A 436 -13.04 -7.43 -44.04
CA GLU A 436 -12.11 -8.42 -44.56
C GLU A 436 -10.63 -8.07 -44.40
N ILE A 437 -9.92 -8.91 -43.64
CA ILE A 437 -8.57 -9.30 -44.03
C ILE A 437 -8.76 -10.70 -44.63
N CYS A 438 -8.64 -10.78 -45.95
CA CYS A 438 -8.67 -12.03 -46.69
C CYS A 438 -7.48 -12.89 -46.28
N ASP A 439 -7.72 -13.88 -45.43
CA ASP A 439 -6.90 -15.08 -45.33
C ASP A 439 -7.83 -16.28 -45.47
N GLU A 440 -7.63 -17.07 -46.52
CA GLU A 440 -8.53 -18.14 -47.00
C GLU A 440 -8.65 -19.36 -46.08
N THR A 441 -8.31 -19.25 -44.80
CA THR A 441 -8.38 -20.40 -43.89
C THR A 441 -9.05 -20.04 -42.55
N LYS A 442 -10.36 -20.33 -42.51
CA LYS A 442 -11.27 -20.38 -41.35
C LYS A 442 -11.82 -19.03 -40.87
N GLN A 443 -13.10 -18.77 -41.12
CA GLN A 443 -14.17 -18.73 -40.10
C GLN A 443 -15.47 -18.19 -40.70
N SER A 444 -16.59 -18.83 -40.37
CA SER A 444 -17.92 -18.36 -40.76
C SER A 444 -18.15 -16.95 -40.22
N THR A 445 -18.30 -15.96 -41.09
CA THR A 445 -18.75 -14.63 -40.72
C THR A 445 -20.19 -14.72 -40.22
N GLN A 446 -20.37 -14.68 -38.90
CA GLN A 446 -21.70 -14.68 -38.30
C GLN A 446 -22.46 -13.43 -38.74
N THR A 447 -23.64 -13.63 -39.30
CA THR A 447 -24.56 -12.55 -39.67
C THR A 447 -24.96 -11.74 -38.44
N LEU A 448 -25.30 -10.47 -38.63
CA LEU A 448 -25.83 -9.58 -37.58
C LEU A 448 -27.00 -10.25 -36.83
N LYS A 449 -27.92 -10.88 -37.56
CA LYS A 449 -29.08 -11.58 -37.00
C LYS A 449 -28.66 -12.73 -36.07
N GLN A 450 -27.62 -13.47 -36.41
CA GLN A 450 -27.07 -14.53 -35.56
C GLN A 450 -26.43 -13.95 -34.29
N LYS A 451 -25.64 -12.88 -34.38
CA LYS A 451 -25.03 -12.25 -33.20
C LYS A 451 -26.07 -11.71 -32.22
N LEU A 452 -27.14 -11.09 -32.74
CA LEU A 452 -28.25 -10.61 -31.92
C LEU A 452 -29.04 -11.76 -31.28
N ALA A 453 -29.30 -12.85 -32.03
CA ALA A 453 -29.96 -14.04 -31.49
C ALA A 453 -29.13 -14.72 -30.38
N MET A 454 -27.81 -14.79 -30.55
CA MET A 454 -26.91 -15.32 -29.53
C MET A 454 -26.89 -14.43 -28.28
N LEU A 455 -26.90 -13.11 -28.44
CA LEU A 455 -26.97 -12.19 -27.31
C LEU A 455 -28.30 -12.35 -26.57
N ASP A 456 -29.41 -12.45 -27.30
CA ASP A 456 -30.73 -12.66 -26.73
C ASP A 456 -30.80 -13.96 -25.92
N HIS A 457 -30.32 -15.06 -26.50
CA HIS A 457 -30.24 -16.35 -25.82
C HIS A 457 -29.42 -16.26 -24.52
N SER A 458 -28.23 -15.67 -24.56
CA SER A 458 -27.38 -15.52 -23.37
C SER A 458 -28.01 -14.65 -22.28
N VAL A 459 -28.73 -13.58 -22.66
CA VAL A 459 -29.43 -12.71 -21.71
C VAL A 459 -30.64 -13.42 -21.09
N VAL A 460 -31.41 -14.17 -21.88
CA VAL A 460 -32.53 -14.98 -21.36
C VAL A 460 -32.01 -16.02 -20.37
N GLN A 461 -30.94 -16.73 -20.72
CA GLN A 461 -30.33 -17.73 -19.85
C GLN A 461 -29.83 -17.10 -18.53
N LEU A 462 -29.21 -15.92 -18.56
CA LEU A 462 -28.82 -15.19 -17.36
C LEU A 462 -30.01 -14.89 -16.43
N LYS A 463 -31.15 -14.48 -17.02
CA LYS A 463 -32.38 -14.20 -16.27
C LYS A 463 -32.94 -15.46 -15.59
N GLU A 464 -32.95 -16.58 -16.31
CA GLU A 464 -33.38 -17.88 -15.80
C GLU A 464 -32.46 -18.41 -14.68
N LEU A 465 -31.16 -18.10 -14.74
CA LEU A 465 -30.18 -18.47 -13.71
C LEU A 465 -30.26 -17.63 -12.43
N GLY A 466 -31.21 -16.70 -12.33
CA GLY A 466 -31.51 -15.97 -11.10
C GLY A 466 -31.18 -14.48 -11.12
N ASN A 467 -30.88 -13.89 -12.28
CA ASN A 467 -30.69 -12.43 -12.43
C ASN A 467 -31.74 -11.82 -13.36
N PRO A 468 -33.02 -11.75 -12.95
CA PRO A 468 -34.12 -11.30 -13.81
C PRO A 468 -33.98 -9.83 -14.25
N ASP A 469 -33.39 -8.98 -13.41
CA ASP A 469 -33.15 -7.56 -13.66
C ASP A 469 -31.83 -7.34 -14.43
N CYS A 470 -31.78 -7.89 -15.65
CA CYS A 470 -30.70 -7.65 -16.61
C CYS A 470 -31.22 -6.92 -17.84
N GLU A 471 -30.59 -5.79 -18.14
CA GLU A 471 -30.89 -4.94 -19.30
C GLU A 471 -29.64 -4.72 -20.15
N VAL A 472 -29.80 -4.83 -21.47
CA VAL A 472 -28.74 -4.49 -22.44
C VAL A 472 -29.23 -3.34 -23.30
N LEU A 473 -28.48 -2.24 -23.28
CA LEU A 473 -28.78 -1.00 -23.98
C LEU A 473 -27.67 -0.73 -24.99
N VAL A 474 -28.06 -0.13 -26.11
CA VAL A 474 -27.17 0.20 -27.22
C VAL A 474 -27.14 1.71 -27.40
N MET A 475 -25.92 2.24 -27.42
CA MET A 475 -25.68 3.67 -27.65
C MET A 475 -26.05 4.07 -29.08
N THR A 476 -26.79 5.17 -29.20
CA THR A 476 -27.15 5.80 -30.46
C THR A 476 -25.98 6.63 -31.03
N GLY A 477 -25.81 6.63 -32.37
CA GLY A 477 -24.88 7.54 -33.08
C GLY A 477 -23.70 6.89 -33.83
N LYS A 478 -23.12 7.64 -34.77
CA LYS A 478 -21.89 7.32 -35.50
C LYS A 478 -20.92 8.51 -35.42
N PRO A 479 -19.82 8.45 -34.64
CA PRO A 479 -19.37 7.37 -33.75
C PRO A 479 -20.21 7.25 -32.46
N PRO A 480 -20.10 6.14 -31.69
CA PRO A 480 -20.73 6.03 -30.37
C PRO A 480 -20.17 7.10 -29.42
N LYS A 481 -21.03 7.62 -28.53
CA LYS A 481 -20.65 8.68 -27.57
C LYS A 481 -19.57 8.25 -26.57
N LEU A 482 -19.46 6.96 -26.29
CA LEU A 482 -18.46 6.40 -25.38
C LEU A 482 -17.41 5.63 -26.18
N HIS A 483 -16.14 6.01 -26.02
CA HIS A 483 -15.00 5.23 -26.51
C HIS A 483 -14.45 4.33 -25.40
N ASP A 484 -14.28 4.87 -24.20
CA ASP A 484 -13.63 4.20 -23.07
C ASP A 484 -14.53 3.16 -22.40
N ARG A 485 -13.93 2.31 -21.57
CA ARG A 485 -14.62 1.17 -20.95
C ARG A 485 -14.67 1.34 -19.46
N PHE A 486 -15.87 1.17 -18.90
CA PHE A 486 -16.10 1.33 -17.48
C PHE A 486 -16.82 0.11 -16.90
N LEU A 487 -16.37 -0.32 -15.74
CA LEU A 487 -17.05 -1.28 -14.90
C LEU A 487 -17.49 -0.58 -13.63
N CYS A 488 -18.80 -0.43 -13.43
CA CYS A 488 -19.35 0.17 -12.22
C CYS A 488 -19.95 -0.94 -11.36
N ILE A 489 -19.44 -1.07 -10.13
CA ILE A 489 -19.94 -2.02 -9.14
C ILE A 489 -20.31 -1.21 -7.91
N ASP A 490 -21.62 -1.17 -7.62
CA ASP A 490 -22.18 -0.31 -6.59
C ASP A 490 -21.69 1.14 -6.79
N ASP A 491 -21.09 1.76 -5.78
CA ASP A 491 -20.65 3.17 -5.86
C ASP A 491 -19.21 3.33 -6.37
N ASN A 492 -18.60 2.24 -6.84
CA ASN A 492 -17.22 2.24 -7.32
C ASN A 492 -17.19 2.07 -8.84
N ILE A 493 -16.29 2.79 -9.51
CA ILE A 493 -16.09 2.72 -10.96
C ILE A 493 -14.64 2.37 -11.25
N TRP A 494 -14.43 1.43 -12.18
CA TRP A 494 -13.14 1.08 -12.73
C TRP A 494 -13.08 1.52 -14.20
N LEU A 495 -11.98 2.14 -14.57
CA LEU A 495 -11.59 2.35 -15.96
C LEU A 495 -10.84 1.12 -16.45
N ILE A 496 -11.15 0.68 -17.67
CA ILE A 496 -10.50 -0.44 -18.34
C ILE A 496 -9.93 0.05 -19.67
N GLY A 497 -8.61 -0.08 -19.85
CA GLY A 497 -7.89 0.40 -21.03
C GLY A 497 -8.13 -0.42 -22.31
N SER A 498 -8.85 -1.53 -22.23
CA SER A 498 -9.21 -2.38 -23.36
C SER A 498 -10.64 -2.90 -23.22
N SER A 499 -11.21 -3.41 -24.33
CA SER A 499 -12.50 -4.08 -24.26
C SER A 499 -12.39 -5.34 -23.42
N LEU A 500 -13.49 -5.72 -22.77
CA LEU A 500 -13.57 -6.95 -21.98
C LEU A 500 -13.31 -8.20 -22.84
N ASN A 501 -13.56 -8.10 -24.15
CA ASN A 501 -13.23 -9.14 -25.11
C ASN A 501 -11.72 -9.33 -25.30
N ALA A 502 -10.92 -8.26 -25.23
CA ALA A 502 -9.49 -8.28 -25.53
C ALA A 502 -8.58 -8.04 -24.31
N ILE A 503 -9.16 -7.96 -23.11
CA ILE A 503 -8.38 -7.70 -21.90
C ILE A 503 -7.41 -8.84 -21.62
N GLY A 504 -6.14 -8.48 -21.45
CA GLY A 504 -5.01 -9.41 -21.27
C GLY A 504 -4.48 -10.05 -22.55
N ASP A 505 -5.08 -9.81 -23.72
CA ASP A 505 -4.49 -10.23 -25.01
C ASP A 505 -3.36 -9.28 -25.43
N ARG A 506 -3.53 -8.00 -25.12
CA ARG A 506 -2.52 -6.95 -25.25
C ARG A 506 -2.33 -6.25 -23.91
N ALA A 507 -1.21 -5.53 -23.80
CA ALA A 507 -0.93 -4.68 -22.65
C ALA A 507 -2.13 -3.77 -22.35
N ALA A 508 -2.68 -3.87 -21.14
CA ALA A 508 -3.86 -3.12 -20.74
C ALA A 508 -3.78 -2.76 -19.26
N ILE A 509 -4.30 -1.57 -18.94
CA ILE A 509 -4.41 -1.10 -17.56
C ILE A 509 -5.87 -1.15 -17.10
N MET A 510 -6.05 -1.49 -15.83
CA MET A 510 -7.32 -1.35 -15.12
C MET A 510 -7.07 -0.59 -13.83
N MET A 511 -7.92 0.38 -13.51
CA MET A 511 -7.80 1.15 -12.27
C MET A 511 -9.15 1.58 -11.73
N LYS A 512 -9.28 1.60 -10.40
CA LYS A 512 -10.44 2.19 -9.71
C LYS A 512 -10.30 3.71 -9.73
N LEU A 513 -11.37 4.40 -10.07
CA LEU A 513 -11.41 5.85 -10.09
C LEU A 513 -11.44 6.41 -8.64
N PRO A 514 -10.60 7.40 -8.31
CA PRO A 514 -10.59 8.03 -6.99
C PRO A 514 -11.89 8.81 -6.72
N ASP A 515 -12.43 9.47 -7.75
CA ASP A 515 -13.73 10.15 -7.72
C ASP A 515 -14.64 9.59 -8.82
N PRO A 516 -15.54 8.65 -8.49
CA PRO A 516 -16.44 8.05 -9.47
C PRO A 516 -17.61 8.95 -9.85
N LYS A 517 -17.92 10.01 -9.10
CA LYS A 517 -19.17 10.78 -9.29
C LYS A 517 -19.27 11.44 -10.66
N PRO A 518 -18.25 12.16 -11.17
CA PRO A 518 -18.33 12.81 -12.48
C PRO A 518 -18.58 11.81 -13.61
N VAL A 519 -17.92 10.64 -13.54
CA VAL A 519 -18.07 9.57 -14.53
C VAL A 519 -19.44 8.90 -14.42
N SER A 520 -19.92 8.67 -13.19
CA SER A 520 -21.27 8.12 -12.95
C SER A 520 -22.35 9.00 -13.58
N THR A 521 -22.27 10.32 -13.40
CA THR A 521 -23.24 11.26 -13.98
C THR A 521 -23.22 11.19 -15.50
N SER A 522 -22.04 11.27 -16.13
CA SER A 522 -21.92 11.18 -17.58
C SER A 522 -22.43 9.84 -18.15
N LEU A 523 -22.18 8.73 -17.46
CA LEU A 523 -22.71 7.42 -17.86
C LEU A 523 -24.23 7.35 -17.75
N GLN A 524 -24.82 7.96 -16.71
CA GLN A 524 -26.28 8.04 -16.58
C GLN A 524 -26.92 8.87 -17.70
N ASP A 525 -26.30 9.98 -18.10
CA ASP A 525 -26.76 10.79 -19.24
C ASP A 525 -26.71 10.01 -20.56
N ILE A 526 -25.67 9.20 -20.76
CA ILE A 526 -25.57 8.32 -21.94
C ILE A 526 -26.64 7.22 -21.88
N LEU A 527 -26.83 6.59 -20.71
CA LEU A 527 -27.85 5.56 -20.49
C LEU A 527 -29.27 6.06 -20.77
N ALA A 528 -29.59 7.29 -20.35
CA ALA A 528 -30.91 7.89 -20.59
C ALA A 528 -31.24 8.08 -22.09
N ASN A 529 -30.21 8.15 -22.94
CA ASN A 529 -30.34 8.29 -24.40
C ASN A 529 -30.07 6.97 -25.16
N ALA A 530 -29.70 5.91 -24.45
CA ALA A 530 -29.50 4.59 -25.01
C ALA A 530 -30.86 3.88 -25.17
N VAL A 531 -30.92 2.92 -26.09
CA VAL A 531 -32.16 2.18 -26.34
C VAL A 531 -31.94 0.67 -26.17
N PRO A 532 -32.98 -0.10 -25.84
CA PRO A 532 -32.87 -1.56 -25.78
C PRO A 532 -32.36 -2.16 -27.08
N TYR A 533 -31.42 -3.12 -26.99
CA TYR A 533 -30.86 -3.78 -28.18
C TYR A 533 -31.92 -4.44 -29.08
N LYS A 534 -33.06 -4.84 -28.50
CA LYS A 534 -34.19 -5.44 -29.21
C LYS A 534 -34.92 -4.47 -30.15
N ILE A 535 -34.85 -3.17 -29.86
CA ILE A 535 -35.60 -2.14 -30.60
C ILE A 535 -34.78 -1.63 -31.81
N GLN A 536 -33.45 -1.73 -31.79
CA GLN A 536 -32.66 -0.73 -32.53
C GLN A 536 -32.22 -1.06 -33.96
N TYR A 537 -31.99 -2.31 -34.37
CA TYR A 537 -31.14 -2.47 -35.55
C TYR A 537 -31.83 -2.37 -36.93
N ARG A 538 -33.17 -2.45 -37.02
CA ARG A 538 -33.89 -2.29 -38.31
C ARG A 538 -34.53 -0.92 -38.52
N GLU A 539 -34.97 -0.24 -37.46
CA GLU A 539 -35.68 1.05 -37.59
C GLU A 539 -34.74 2.28 -37.59
N TYR A 540 -33.57 2.22 -36.95
CA TYR A 540 -32.69 3.39 -36.76
C TYR A 540 -31.41 3.38 -37.59
N TYR A 541 -31.05 2.25 -38.21
CA TYR A 541 -29.83 2.12 -39.01
C TYR A 541 -30.12 1.31 -40.29
N PRO A 542 -30.85 1.90 -41.26
CA PRO A 542 -31.03 1.27 -42.57
C PRO A 542 -29.67 0.93 -43.16
N GLU A 543 -29.59 -0.27 -43.73
CA GLU A 543 -28.38 -0.88 -44.27
C GLU A 543 -27.61 0.11 -45.16
N VAL A 544 -26.29 0.10 -45.03
CA VAL A 544 -25.40 0.55 -46.10
C VAL A 544 -25.80 -0.28 -47.32
N LYS A 545 -26.25 0.39 -48.39
CA LYS A 545 -26.63 -0.25 -49.66
C LYS A 545 -25.60 -1.33 -50.02
N PRO A 546 -26.02 -2.53 -50.43
CA PRO A 546 -25.11 -3.42 -51.14
C PRO A 546 -24.68 -2.69 -52.42
N GLU A 547 -23.37 -2.55 -52.62
CA GLU A 547 -22.82 -2.21 -53.94
C GLU A 547 -23.07 -3.41 -54.85
N GLY A 548 -23.83 -3.20 -55.91
CA GLY A 548 -24.06 -4.17 -56.98
C GLY A 548 -25.40 -3.93 -57.68
N ASP A 549 -25.36 -3.18 -58.78
CA ASP A 549 -26.10 -3.42 -60.03
C ASP A 549 -25.93 -2.18 -60.94
N ASP A 550 -24.76 -2.06 -61.57
CA ASP A 550 -24.67 -1.43 -62.89
C ASP A 550 -24.90 -2.55 -63.91
N ASP A 551 -26.17 -2.82 -64.19
CA ASP A 551 -26.59 -3.45 -65.45
C ASP A 551 -26.29 -2.45 -66.56
N ASP A 552 -25.27 -2.77 -67.36
CA ASP A 552 -24.92 -2.09 -68.60
C ASP A 552 -25.74 -2.72 -69.74
N PRO A 553 -26.75 -2.05 -70.31
CA PRO A 553 -27.39 -2.54 -71.51
C PRO A 553 -26.61 -2.05 -72.73
N GLN A 554 -26.08 -3.00 -73.49
CA GLN A 554 -25.58 -2.81 -74.85
C GLN A 554 -26.49 -1.88 -75.67
N THR A 555 -25.94 -0.77 -76.18
CA THR A 555 -26.03 -0.35 -77.60
C THR A 555 -25.00 0.72 -77.92
#